data_AF-A0A3D2SG75-F1
#
_entry.id   AF-A0A3D2SG75-F1
#
_cell.length_a   1.000
_cell.length_b   1.000
_cell.length_c   1.000
_cell.angle_alpha   90.00
_cell.angle_beta   90.00
_cell.angle_gamma   90.00
#
_symmetry.space_group_name_H-M   'P 1'
#
loop_
_entity.id
_entity.type
_entity.pdbx_description
1 polymer ?
#
loop_
_entity_poly.entity_id
_entity_poly.type
_entity_poly.pdbx_seq_one_letter_code
_entity_poly.pdbx_strand_id
1 'polypeptide(L)'
;YHIKAADGRDLRVADLVNDTDYEQRDKIMGYLRNIKGPEDIDIIIALGMAKEGFDWPYCETTLTIGYRGSLTEIVQIIGRCTRDSSNKSHAQFINLVAEPNANREEIVESVNNILKAISASLLMEEVIAPKYTFKPKETGTNNESGQSSDDGSGHTIFIDGFHEIKSDKVKDIIDNDLVDIKARILQDPDIQHAIGQNVPAETINNGLIPKVIKEVIPDLTEEETKELSTYIVIDSVLSHKDVKDINGQKFLEFADRLINVTDLNLDLIYAVNPFMDAYEILSKNLDAKVFKSIQTYIKAMRVDVTDDEAKVLWPKVTEFAKKMQREPSLDSNDPYERRLAEVLLYAKRRILEKND
;
A
#
# COMPACT_ATOMS: atom_id res chain seq x y z
N TYR A 1 10.74 1.87 35.43
CA TYR A 1 11.34 3.01 36.14
C TYR A 1 10.26 4.02 36.51
N HIS A 2 10.44 4.74 37.62
CA HIS A 2 9.60 5.87 38.02
C HIS A 2 10.43 7.15 37.89
N ILE A 3 9.98 8.10 37.09
CA ILE A 3 10.70 9.33 36.80
C ILE A 3 9.81 10.51 37.12
N LYS A 4 10.31 11.45 37.93
CA LYS A 4 9.57 12.68 38.24
C LYS A 4 9.77 13.70 37.13
N ALA A 5 8.68 14.06 36.45
CA ALA A 5 8.67 15.10 35.44
C ALA A 5 8.86 16.49 36.07
N ALA A 6 9.28 17.46 35.25
CA ALA A 6 9.51 18.84 35.67
C ALA A 6 8.25 19.54 36.21
N ASP A 7 7.07 19.07 35.80
CA ASP A 7 5.76 19.52 36.28
C ASP A 7 5.27 18.79 37.54
N GLY A 8 6.08 17.87 38.09
CA GLY A 8 5.81 17.14 39.32
C GLY A 8 5.07 15.81 39.15
N ARG A 9 4.69 15.42 37.92
CA ARG A 9 4.08 14.10 37.65
C ARG A 9 5.09 12.97 37.85
N ASP A 10 4.62 11.82 38.34
CA ASP A 10 5.42 10.58 38.39
C ASP A 10 5.13 9.75 37.14
N LEU A 11 6.13 9.56 36.29
CA LEU A 11 6.03 8.86 35.02
C LEU A 11 6.59 7.44 35.14
N ARG A 12 5.81 6.47 34.70
CA ARG A 12 6.17 5.06 34.62
C ARG A 12 6.75 4.75 33.25
N VAL A 13 8.05 4.45 33.23
CA VAL A 13 8.80 4.19 32.00
C VAL A 13 9.27 2.73 31.95
N ALA A 14 8.86 1.98 30.92
CA ALA A 14 9.50 0.72 30.56
C ALA A 14 10.68 1.00 29.62
N ASP A 15 11.84 0.51 30.02
CA ASP A 15 13.04 0.56 29.20
C ASP A 15 13.36 -0.84 28.69
N LEU A 16 13.26 -1.01 27.37
CA LEU A 16 13.58 -2.23 26.62
C LEU A 16 14.78 -2.00 25.69
N VAL A 17 15.62 -1.01 25.98
CA VAL A 17 16.82 -0.69 25.17
C VAL A 17 17.97 -1.63 25.51
N ASN A 18 18.12 -1.99 26.78
CA ASN A 18 19.28 -2.72 27.26
C ASN A 18 19.10 -4.24 27.16
N ASP A 19 19.61 -4.84 26.07
CA ASP A 19 19.47 -6.27 25.79
C ASP A 19 20.40 -7.19 26.62
N THR A 20 21.28 -6.64 27.45
CA THR A 20 22.26 -7.42 28.22
C THR A 20 21.72 -7.96 29.56
N ASP A 21 20.60 -7.45 30.07
CA ASP A 21 19.97 -7.93 31.31
C ASP A 21 18.68 -8.68 31.01
N TYR A 22 18.81 -10.00 30.80
CA TYR A 22 17.71 -10.88 30.45
C TYR A 22 16.65 -10.97 31.57
N GLU A 23 17.04 -10.91 32.84
CA GLU A 23 16.10 -10.99 33.97
C GLU A 23 15.27 -9.71 34.09
N GLN A 24 15.89 -8.55 33.91
CA GLN A 24 15.19 -7.28 33.94
C GLN A 24 14.21 -7.16 32.76
N ARG A 25 14.64 -7.59 31.57
CA ARG A 25 13.78 -7.66 30.38
C ARG A 25 12.56 -8.55 30.60
N ASP A 26 12.74 -9.76 31.11
CA ASP A 26 11.63 -10.70 31.34
C ASP A 26 10.61 -10.15 32.36
N LYS A 27 11.09 -9.46 33.41
CA LYS A 27 10.22 -8.77 34.37
C LYS A 27 9.40 -7.64 33.74
N ILE A 28 10.03 -6.80 32.91
CA ILE A 28 9.34 -5.70 32.22
C ILE A 28 8.31 -6.27 31.24
N MET A 29 8.68 -7.30 30.49
CA MET A 29 7.78 -7.98 29.55
C MET A 29 6.60 -8.65 30.25
N GLY A 30 6.85 -9.30 31.40
CA GLY A 30 5.80 -9.85 32.26
C GLY A 30 4.85 -8.78 32.81
N TYR A 31 5.37 -7.58 33.11
CA TYR A 31 4.54 -6.44 33.49
C TYR A 31 3.70 -5.91 32.33
N LEU A 32 4.30 -5.71 31.15
CA LEU A 32 3.62 -5.24 29.94
C LEU A 32 2.46 -6.16 29.51
N ARG A 33 2.62 -7.48 29.64
CA ARG A 33 1.57 -8.46 29.34
C ARG A 33 0.36 -8.40 30.29
N ASN A 34 0.53 -7.82 31.48
CA ASN A 34 -0.49 -7.77 32.52
C ASN A 34 -1.05 -6.36 32.75
N ILE A 35 -0.82 -5.43 31.82
CA ILE A 35 -1.43 -4.10 31.84
C ILE A 35 -2.96 -4.22 31.75
N LYS A 36 -3.67 -3.48 32.60
CA LYS A 36 -5.15 -3.50 32.68
C LYS A 36 -5.77 -2.15 32.33
N GLY A 37 -5.01 -1.07 32.42
CA GLY A 37 -5.50 0.27 32.14
C GLY A 37 -4.45 1.23 31.58
N PRO A 38 -4.89 2.39 31.07
CA PRO A 38 -4.01 3.39 30.46
C PRO A 38 -3.03 4.02 31.47
N GLU A 39 -3.38 4.06 32.75
CA GLU A 39 -2.56 4.63 33.84
C GLU A 39 -1.43 3.71 34.32
N ASP A 40 -1.35 2.48 33.79
CA ASP A 40 -0.36 1.51 34.25
C ASP A 40 1.04 1.83 33.73
N ILE A 41 1.14 2.44 32.54
CA ILE A 41 2.41 2.80 31.92
C ILE A 41 2.29 4.06 31.06
N ASP A 42 3.28 4.94 31.15
CA ASP A 42 3.28 6.22 30.43
C ASP A 42 4.18 6.18 29.19
N ILE A 43 5.36 5.56 29.29
CA ILE A 43 6.37 5.57 28.23
C ILE A 43 7.01 4.19 28.08
N ILE A 44 7.18 3.74 26.84
CA ILE A 44 7.98 2.56 26.50
C ILE A 44 9.09 3.00 25.56
N ILE A 45 10.34 2.67 25.89
CA ILE A 45 11.52 2.94 25.06
C ILE A 45 12.09 1.62 24.58
N ALA A 46 12.27 1.46 23.26
CA ALA A 46 12.77 0.22 22.67
C ALA A 46 13.60 0.52 21.41
N LEU A 47 14.62 -0.32 21.14
CA LEU A 47 15.41 -0.25 19.90
C LEU A 47 14.93 -1.24 18.83
N GLY A 48 14.82 -2.52 19.20
CA GLY A 48 14.37 -3.61 18.31
C GLY A 48 13.06 -4.29 18.74
N MET A 49 12.73 -4.26 20.04
CA MET A 49 11.54 -4.91 20.59
C MET A 49 10.21 -4.22 20.24
N ALA A 50 10.25 -3.01 19.67
CA ALA A 50 9.05 -2.32 19.20
C ALA A 50 8.35 -3.03 18.02
N LYS A 51 9.04 -3.93 17.31
CA LYS A 51 8.49 -4.68 16.17
C LYS A 51 7.55 -5.80 16.61
N GLU A 52 7.97 -6.64 17.57
CA GLU A 52 7.28 -7.90 17.92
C GLU A 52 7.14 -8.16 19.43
N GLY A 53 7.70 -7.31 20.29
CA GLY A 53 7.87 -7.63 21.71
C GLY A 53 6.60 -7.58 22.54
N PHE A 54 5.79 -6.53 22.40
CA PHE A 54 4.73 -6.24 23.38
C PHE A 54 3.45 -5.73 22.73
N ASP A 55 2.34 -6.00 23.43
CA ASP A 55 1.02 -5.50 23.09
C ASP A 55 0.62 -4.41 24.08
N TRP A 56 0.49 -3.18 23.58
CA TRP A 56 0.07 -2.03 24.39
C TRP A 56 -1.00 -1.22 23.64
N PRO A 57 -2.28 -1.65 23.70
CA PRO A 57 -3.37 -1.02 22.95
C PRO A 57 -3.62 0.44 23.36
N TYR A 58 -3.25 0.82 24.58
CA TYR A 58 -3.45 2.18 25.10
C TYR A 58 -2.50 3.22 24.50
N CYS A 59 -1.53 2.81 23.66
CA CYS A 59 -0.56 3.70 23.02
C CYS A 59 -1.25 4.75 22.14
N GLU A 60 -1.10 6.03 22.49
CA GLU A 60 -1.63 7.18 21.75
C GLU A 60 -0.61 7.78 20.79
N THR A 61 0.66 7.84 21.20
CA THR A 61 1.73 8.50 20.45
C THR A 61 2.92 7.56 20.30
N THR A 62 3.36 7.37 19.06
CA THR A 62 4.58 6.65 18.75
C THR A 62 5.62 7.60 18.18
N LEU A 63 6.83 7.59 18.78
CA LEU A 63 7.96 8.42 18.39
C LEU A 63 9.10 7.54 17.90
N THR A 64 9.55 7.75 16.66
CA THR A 64 10.78 7.15 16.14
C THR A 64 11.87 8.20 16.00
N ILE A 65 13.12 7.81 16.21
CA ILE A 65 14.29 8.68 16.09
C ILE A 65 15.24 8.06 15.06
N GLY A 66 15.65 8.85 14.07
CA GLY A 66 16.61 8.48 13.04
C GLY A 66 15.99 8.02 11.72
N TYR A 67 16.87 7.76 10.74
CA TYR A 67 16.48 7.21 9.45
C TYR A 67 16.12 5.72 9.61
N ARG A 68 14.96 5.32 9.10
CA ARG A 68 14.50 3.92 9.06
C ARG A 68 14.37 3.52 7.59
N GLY A 69 15.21 2.58 7.17
CA GLY A 69 15.25 2.12 5.77
C GLY A 69 14.23 1.03 5.42
N SER A 70 13.49 0.49 6.40
CA SER A 70 12.49 -0.57 6.19
C SER A 70 11.08 0.00 6.38
N LEU A 71 10.28 -0.07 5.31
CA LEU A 71 8.87 0.32 5.31
C LEU A 71 8.04 -0.60 6.21
N THR A 72 8.26 -1.91 6.11
CA THR A 72 7.61 -2.95 6.93
C THR A 72 7.79 -2.69 8.42
N GLU A 73 8.99 -2.29 8.84
CA GLU A 73 9.26 -1.89 10.21
C GLU A 73 8.45 -0.66 10.66
N ILE A 74 8.32 0.35 9.79
CA ILE A 74 7.54 1.56 10.09
C ILE A 74 6.05 1.24 10.19
N VAL A 75 5.52 0.40 9.30
CA VAL A 75 4.12 -0.05 9.35
C VAL A 75 3.85 -0.85 10.63
N GLN A 76 4.76 -1.73 11.03
CA GLN A 76 4.66 -2.49 12.28
C GLN A 76 4.65 -1.56 13.51
N ILE A 77 5.48 -0.51 13.52
CA ILE A 77 5.55 0.49 14.59
C ILE A 77 4.25 1.31 14.67
N ILE A 78 3.71 1.74 13.53
CA ILE A 78 2.43 2.47 13.46
C ILE A 78 1.28 1.58 13.91
N GLY A 79 1.28 0.30 13.52
CA GLY A 79 0.32 -0.70 13.96
C GLY A 79 0.20 -0.83 15.48
N ARG A 80 1.22 -0.41 16.25
CA ARG A 80 1.17 -0.39 17.72
C ARG A 80 0.29 0.75 18.26
N CYS A 81 0.29 1.94 17.64
CA CYS A 81 -0.55 3.06 18.10
C CYS A 81 -1.94 3.09 17.46
N THR A 82 -2.17 2.42 16.33
CA THR A 82 -3.47 2.41 15.63
C THR A 82 -4.46 1.36 16.14
N ARG A 83 -4.08 0.51 17.11
CA ARG A 83 -5.01 -0.43 17.75
C ARG A 83 -6.15 0.29 18.47
N ASP A 84 -7.37 -0.20 18.37
CA ASP A 84 -8.49 0.42 19.08
C ASP A 84 -8.35 0.27 20.60
N SER A 85 -8.64 1.34 21.35
CA SER A 85 -8.69 1.35 22.80
C SER A 85 -9.63 2.44 23.29
N SER A 86 -10.25 2.24 24.47
CA SER A 86 -11.24 3.14 25.05
C SER A 86 -10.70 4.54 25.38
N ASN A 87 -9.37 4.70 25.56
CA ASN A 87 -8.75 5.98 25.84
C ASN A 87 -8.49 6.85 24.60
N LYS A 88 -8.67 6.32 23.38
CA LYS A 88 -8.16 6.95 22.15
C LYS A 88 -9.27 7.50 21.27
N SER A 89 -9.19 8.80 20.95
CA SER A 89 -9.94 9.46 19.88
C SER A 89 -9.04 9.93 18.73
N HIS A 90 -7.73 9.90 18.95
CA HIS A 90 -6.68 10.27 18.01
C HIS A 90 -5.45 9.40 18.29
N ALA A 91 -4.74 9.00 17.24
CA ALA A 91 -3.44 8.33 17.33
C ALA A 91 -2.42 9.14 16.53
N GLN A 92 -1.24 9.34 17.10
CA GLN A 92 -0.19 10.17 16.52
C GLN A 92 1.08 9.35 16.29
N PHE A 93 1.64 9.45 15.09
CA PHE A 93 2.97 8.94 14.78
C PHE A 93 3.88 10.12 14.44
N ILE A 94 5.05 10.17 15.08
CA ILE A 94 6.05 11.21 14.89
C ILE A 94 7.38 10.54 14.57
N ASN A 95 7.98 10.88 13.43
CA ASN A 95 9.32 10.46 13.08
C ASN A 95 10.28 11.64 13.17
N LEU A 96 11.20 11.60 14.13
CA LEU A 96 12.27 12.58 14.30
C LEU A 96 13.48 12.16 13.49
N VAL A 97 13.68 12.83 12.37
CA VAL A 97 14.87 12.69 11.54
C VAL A 97 15.83 13.82 11.89
N ALA A 98 17.05 13.50 12.33
CA ALA A 98 18.09 14.51 12.44
C ALA A 98 18.40 15.05 11.04
N GLU A 99 18.65 16.35 10.88
CA GLU A 99 19.08 16.94 9.61
C GLU A 99 20.61 16.74 9.46
N PRO A 100 21.11 15.70 8.75
CA PRO A 100 22.53 15.61 8.46
C PRO A 100 22.93 16.72 7.48
N ASN A 101 24.21 17.11 7.50
CA ASN A 101 24.80 18.10 6.60
C ASN A 101 24.81 17.68 5.10
N ALA A 102 24.08 16.64 4.70
CA ALA A 102 24.00 16.13 3.33
C ALA A 102 22.57 16.30 2.79
N ASN A 103 22.46 17.10 1.71
CA ASN A 103 21.31 17.35 0.84
C ASN A 103 19.90 17.19 1.43
N ARG A 104 19.33 18.35 1.79
CA ARG A 104 17.94 18.57 2.25
C ARG A 104 16.87 17.94 1.36
N GLU A 105 17.12 17.77 0.07
CA GLU A 105 16.18 17.21 -0.91
C GLU A 105 15.98 15.69 -0.75
N GLU A 106 17.04 14.93 -0.51
CA GLU A 106 17.01 13.45 -0.37
C GLU A 106 16.27 13.00 0.90
N ILE A 107 16.35 13.80 1.96
CA ILE A 107 15.65 13.58 3.23
C ILE A 107 14.15 13.86 3.06
N VAL A 108 13.81 14.96 2.41
CA VAL A 108 12.41 15.32 2.13
C VAL A 108 11.77 14.27 1.21
N GLU A 109 12.52 13.76 0.24
CA GLU A 109 12.08 12.71 -0.67
C GLU A 109 11.86 11.38 0.05
N SER A 110 12.79 10.97 0.91
CA SER A 110 12.70 9.72 1.69
C SER A 110 11.57 9.76 2.73
N VAL A 111 11.39 10.88 3.43
CA VAL A 111 10.25 11.10 4.34
C VAL A 111 8.93 11.08 3.57
N ASN A 112 8.89 11.69 2.39
CA ASN A 112 7.72 11.64 1.51
C ASN A 112 7.44 10.22 1.00
N ASN A 113 8.45 9.45 0.62
CA ASN A 113 8.26 8.08 0.13
C ASN A 113 7.77 7.15 1.25
N ILE A 114 8.26 7.32 2.48
CA ILE A 114 7.75 6.64 3.67
C ILE A 114 6.28 7.04 3.94
N LEU A 115 5.95 8.33 3.89
CA LEU A 115 4.57 8.80 4.10
C LEU A 115 3.61 8.34 3.00
N LYS A 116 4.06 8.30 1.74
CA LYS A 116 3.31 7.75 0.59
C LYS A 116 3.03 6.26 0.82
N ALA A 117 4.04 5.52 1.27
CA ALA A 117 3.91 4.09 1.49
C ALA A 117 3.05 3.76 2.73
N ILE A 118 3.16 4.49 3.84
CA ILE A 118 2.24 4.39 4.98
C ILE A 118 0.80 4.71 4.55
N SER A 119 0.63 5.79 3.78
CA SER A 119 -0.69 6.19 3.28
C SER A 119 -1.25 5.12 2.35
N ALA A 120 -0.45 4.57 1.45
CA ALA A 120 -0.82 3.46 0.57
C ALA A 120 -1.20 2.21 1.38
N SER A 121 -0.38 1.76 2.33
CA SER A 121 -0.68 0.61 3.20
C SER A 121 -1.91 0.81 4.09
N LEU A 122 -2.25 2.06 4.46
CA LEU A 122 -3.48 2.39 5.20
C LEU A 122 -4.70 2.60 4.28
N LEU A 123 -4.48 2.97 3.01
CA LEU A 123 -5.51 3.20 1.98
C LEU A 123 -5.90 1.92 1.23
N MET A 124 -5.01 0.92 1.21
CA MET A 124 -5.19 -0.32 0.46
C MET A 124 -6.10 -1.28 1.21
N GLU A 125 -7.32 -1.39 0.71
CA GLU A 125 -7.82 -2.55 -0.04
C GLU A 125 -6.86 -3.74 -0.36
N GLU A 126 -5.63 -3.87 0.15
CA GLU A 126 -4.77 -5.06 0.00
C GLU A 126 -5.29 -6.25 0.80
N VAL A 127 -6.22 -6.02 1.73
CA VAL A 127 -6.98 -7.07 2.41
C VAL A 127 -8.17 -7.54 1.55
N ILE A 128 -8.57 -6.77 0.52
CA ILE A 128 -9.83 -6.97 -0.24
C ILE A 128 -9.57 -7.24 -1.74
N ALA A 129 -8.43 -6.82 -2.28
CA ALA A 129 -8.06 -7.08 -3.67
C ALA A 129 -7.95 -8.60 -3.89
N PRO A 130 -8.53 -9.12 -5.00
CA PRO A 130 -8.48 -10.53 -5.32
C PRO A 130 -7.02 -10.99 -5.46
N LYS A 131 -6.54 -11.84 -4.55
CA LYS A 131 -5.26 -12.52 -4.72
C LYS A 131 -5.39 -13.50 -5.88
N TYR A 132 -4.89 -13.13 -7.05
CA TYR A 132 -4.87 -14.02 -8.20
C TYR A 132 -3.82 -15.12 -8.01
N THR A 133 -4.22 -16.36 -8.26
CA THR A 133 -3.29 -17.49 -8.29
C THR A 133 -2.94 -17.78 -9.76
N PHE A 134 -1.66 -17.66 -10.10
CA PHE A 134 -1.18 -17.92 -11.45
C PHE A 134 -0.79 -19.38 -11.63
N LYS A 135 -1.27 -20.02 -12.70
CA LYS A 135 -0.95 -21.42 -13.02
C LYS A 135 -0.48 -21.58 -14.47
N PRO A 136 0.42 -22.54 -14.75
CA PRO A 136 0.81 -22.87 -16.12
C PRO A 136 -0.40 -23.40 -16.89
N LYS A 137 -0.52 -23.02 -18.17
CA LYS A 137 -1.51 -23.62 -19.08
C LYS A 137 -1.02 -24.99 -19.55
N GLU A 138 -1.82 -26.03 -19.38
CA GLU A 138 -1.48 -27.36 -19.92
C GLU A 138 -1.62 -27.35 -21.45
N THR A 139 -0.50 -27.31 -22.17
CA THR A 139 -0.45 -27.57 -23.60
C THR A 139 -0.73 -29.05 -23.87
N GLY A 140 -2.00 -29.43 -24.02
CA GLY A 140 -2.31 -30.81 -24.39
C GLY A 140 -3.74 -31.31 -24.20
N THR A 141 -4.79 -30.55 -24.48
CA THR A 141 -6.05 -31.16 -24.93
C THR A 141 -6.93 -30.16 -25.65
N ASN A 142 -7.18 -30.42 -26.93
CA ASN A 142 -8.40 -29.96 -27.60
C ASN A 142 -9.58 -30.52 -26.81
N ASN A 143 -10.19 -29.71 -25.95
CA ASN A 143 -11.51 -29.98 -25.42
C ASN A 143 -12.32 -28.70 -25.45
N GLU A 144 -13.28 -28.66 -26.37
CA GLU A 144 -14.34 -27.66 -26.53
C GLU A 144 -15.36 -27.65 -25.37
N SER A 145 -14.92 -27.86 -24.14
CA SER A 145 -15.81 -27.87 -22.98
C SER A 145 -15.02 -27.50 -21.74
N GLY A 146 -15.23 -26.29 -21.26
CA GLY A 146 -14.61 -25.73 -20.07
C GLY A 146 -14.75 -26.65 -18.87
N GLN A 147 -13.62 -27.05 -18.32
CA GLN A 147 -13.43 -27.49 -16.93
C GLN A 147 -11.93 -27.67 -16.70
N SER A 148 -11.16 -26.61 -16.91
CA SER A 148 -9.91 -26.43 -16.17
C SER A 148 -10.34 -26.03 -14.76
N SER A 149 -9.89 -26.76 -13.75
CA SER A 149 -10.30 -26.63 -12.35
C SER A 149 -10.02 -25.23 -11.79
N ASP A 150 -10.92 -24.29 -12.09
CA ASP A 150 -11.18 -23.10 -11.29
C ASP A 150 -11.63 -23.62 -9.92
N ASP A 151 -11.03 -23.12 -8.84
CA ASP A 151 -11.40 -23.48 -7.46
C ASP A 151 -12.81 -22.97 -7.08
N GLY A 152 -13.56 -22.45 -8.06
CA GLY A 152 -14.86 -21.81 -7.89
C GLY A 152 -14.76 -20.36 -7.45
N SER A 153 -13.56 -19.84 -7.16
CA SER A 153 -13.35 -18.44 -6.78
C SER A 153 -13.32 -17.52 -8.00
N GLY A 154 -12.89 -18.02 -9.17
CA GLY A 154 -12.69 -17.20 -10.35
C GLY A 154 -11.41 -16.37 -10.34
N HIS A 155 -10.51 -16.59 -9.37
CA HIS A 155 -9.26 -15.86 -9.15
C HIS A 155 -8.02 -16.65 -9.62
N THR A 156 -8.20 -17.80 -10.29
CA THR A 156 -7.08 -18.53 -10.91
C THR A 156 -6.92 -18.09 -12.37
N ILE A 157 -5.74 -17.62 -12.74
CA ILE A 157 -5.39 -17.22 -14.11
C ILE A 157 -4.39 -18.23 -14.69
N PHE A 158 -4.73 -18.82 -15.83
CA PHE A 158 -3.85 -19.74 -16.55
C PHE A 158 -3.07 -18.98 -17.62
N ILE A 159 -1.74 -19.10 -17.60
CA ILE A 159 -0.85 -18.35 -18.50
C ILE A 159 -0.06 -19.35 -19.35
N ASP A 160 -0.10 -19.16 -20.67
CA ASP A 160 0.70 -19.94 -21.60
C ASP A 160 2.18 -19.50 -21.55
N GLY A 161 3.10 -20.47 -21.47
CA GLY A 161 4.54 -20.22 -21.29
C GLY A 161 5.00 -19.90 -19.87
N PHE A 162 4.08 -19.79 -18.90
CA PHE A 162 4.44 -19.72 -17.47
C PHE A 162 4.81 -21.12 -16.97
N HIS A 163 5.86 -21.22 -16.15
CA HIS A 163 6.26 -22.45 -15.47
C HIS A 163 6.00 -22.33 -13.98
N GLU A 164 5.55 -23.41 -13.35
CA GLU A 164 5.33 -23.44 -11.91
C GLU A 164 6.66 -23.30 -11.15
N ILE A 165 6.63 -22.53 -10.06
CA ILE A 165 7.79 -22.20 -9.24
C ILE A 165 8.22 -23.43 -8.46
N LYS A 166 9.45 -23.90 -8.70
CA LYS A 166 9.95 -25.14 -8.12
C LYS A 166 10.71 -24.91 -6.82
N SER A 167 11.40 -23.77 -6.70
CA SER A 167 12.21 -23.47 -5.51
C SER A 167 11.36 -23.00 -4.34
N ASP A 168 11.50 -23.68 -3.20
CA ASP A 168 10.84 -23.28 -1.96
C ASP A 168 11.32 -21.91 -1.46
N LYS A 169 12.57 -21.55 -1.74
CA LYS A 169 13.09 -20.21 -1.44
C LYS A 169 12.36 -19.12 -2.22
N VAL A 170 12.07 -19.36 -3.50
CA VAL A 170 11.37 -18.39 -4.34
C VAL A 170 9.91 -18.25 -3.87
N LYS A 171 9.27 -19.33 -3.43
CA LYS A 171 7.94 -19.29 -2.82
C LYS A 171 7.92 -18.44 -1.54
N ASP A 172 8.87 -18.68 -0.63
CA ASP A 172 8.97 -17.89 0.61
C ASP A 172 9.15 -16.39 0.34
N ILE A 173 9.98 -16.06 -0.67
CA ILE A 173 10.20 -14.67 -1.11
C ILE A 173 8.91 -14.06 -1.68
N ILE A 174 8.14 -14.82 -2.47
CA ILE A 174 6.88 -14.35 -3.04
C ILE A 174 5.84 -14.09 -1.95
N ASP A 175 5.77 -14.95 -0.94
CA ASP A 175 4.77 -14.82 0.11
C ASP A 175 5.08 -13.68 1.09
N ASN A 176 6.36 -13.38 1.33
CA ASN A 176 6.77 -12.45 2.39
C ASN A 176 7.42 -11.14 1.89
N ASP A 177 8.17 -11.19 0.79
CA ASP A 177 9.07 -10.10 0.37
C ASP A 177 8.70 -9.48 -0.99
N LEU A 178 7.65 -9.97 -1.66
CA LEU A 178 7.28 -9.57 -3.01
C LEU A 178 7.08 -8.06 -3.18
N VAL A 179 6.33 -7.43 -2.26
CA VAL A 179 6.06 -5.98 -2.27
C VAL A 179 7.36 -5.20 -2.14
N ASP A 180 8.21 -5.66 -1.25
CA ASP A 180 9.51 -5.08 -0.94
C ASP A 180 10.44 -5.14 -2.16
N ILE A 181 10.45 -6.25 -2.89
CA ILE A 181 11.25 -6.42 -4.11
C ILE A 181 10.73 -5.54 -5.24
N LYS A 182 9.40 -5.49 -5.46
CA LYS A 182 8.79 -4.58 -6.45
C LYS A 182 9.16 -3.13 -6.18
N ALA A 183 9.15 -2.70 -4.91
CA ALA A 183 9.54 -1.36 -4.52
C ALA A 183 11.01 -1.07 -4.86
N ARG A 184 11.93 -2.01 -4.59
CA ARG A 184 13.35 -1.87 -4.98
C ARG A 184 13.51 -1.77 -6.50
N ILE A 185 12.80 -2.60 -7.27
CA ILE A 185 12.86 -2.56 -8.74
C ILE A 185 12.38 -1.21 -9.27
N LEU A 186 11.27 -0.68 -8.75
CA LEU A 186 10.73 0.62 -9.16
C LEU A 186 11.64 1.80 -8.77
N GLN A 187 12.39 1.67 -7.68
CA GLN A 187 13.33 2.69 -7.19
C GLN A 187 14.69 2.63 -7.88
N ASP A 188 14.97 1.59 -8.64
CA ASP A 188 16.25 1.42 -9.31
C ASP A 188 16.47 2.53 -10.37
N PRO A 189 17.63 3.24 -10.35
CA PRO A 189 17.90 4.32 -11.28
C PRO A 189 17.92 3.89 -12.75
N ASP A 190 18.41 2.69 -13.06
CA ASP A 190 18.45 2.16 -14.44
C ASP A 190 17.02 1.90 -14.93
N ILE A 191 16.16 1.33 -14.08
CA ILE A 191 14.73 1.14 -14.37
C ILE A 191 14.04 2.48 -14.60
N GLN A 192 14.16 3.44 -13.69
CA GLN A 192 13.51 4.75 -13.82
C GLN A 192 13.98 5.51 -15.06
N HIS A 193 15.27 5.43 -15.38
CA HIS A 193 15.82 6.03 -16.59
C HIS A 193 15.27 5.34 -17.84
N ALA A 194 15.21 4.01 -17.84
CA ALA A 194 14.66 3.23 -18.95
C ALA A 194 13.18 3.54 -19.20
N ILE A 195 12.38 3.68 -18.15
CA ILE A 195 10.96 4.09 -18.27
C ILE A 195 10.88 5.52 -18.82
N GLY A 196 11.64 6.46 -18.28
CA GLY A 196 11.64 7.86 -18.72
C GLY A 196 12.15 8.08 -20.14
N GLN A 197 13.00 7.20 -20.68
CA GLN A 197 13.46 7.20 -22.07
C GLN A 197 12.57 6.34 -23.00
N ASN A 198 11.45 5.82 -22.50
CA ASN A 198 10.53 4.97 -23.26
C ASN A 198 11.21 3.75 -23.89
N VAL A 199 12.12 3.12 -23.14
CA VAL A 199 12.80 1.88 -23.54
C VAL A 199 11.76 0.77 -23.71
N PRO A 200 11.91 -0.13 -24.71
CA PRO A 200 10.96 -1.23 -24.92
C PRO A 200 10.75 -2.09 -23.67
N ALA A 201 9.49 -2.43 -23.39
CA ALA A 201 9.09 -3.21 -22.22
C ALA A 201 9.84 -4.55 -22.11
N GLU A 202 10.09 -5.23 -23.23
CA GLU A 202 10.86 -6.48 -23.25
C GLU A 202 12.28 -6.32 -22.70
N THR A 203 12.92 -5.18 -22.91
CA THR A 203 14.28 -4.91 -22.41
C THR A 203 14.25 -4.68 -20.90
N ILE A 204 13.21 -4.03 -20.41
CA ILE A 204 12.99 -3.82 -18.97
C ILE A 204 12.70 -5.17 -18.30
N ASN A 205 11.75 -5.93 -18.84
CA ASN A 205 11.25 -7.18 -18.27
C ASN A 205 12.27 -8.32 -18.31
N ASN A 206 12.97 -8.52 -19.44
CA ASN A 206 13.93 -9.62 -19.59
C ASN A 206 15.37 -9.25 -19.21
N GLY A 207 15.68 -7.95 -19.10
CA GLY A 207 17.03 -7.46 -18.87
C GLY A 207 17.20 -6.83 -17.51
N LEU A 208 16.54 -5.68 -17.31
CA LEU A 208 16.78 -4.84 -16.13
C LEU A 208 16.19 -5.43 -14.85
N ILE A 209 14.96 -5.96 -14.90
CA ILE A 209 14.32 -6.55 -13.70
C ILE A 209 15.13 -7.72 -13.11
N PRO A 210 15.56 -8.74 -13.89
CA PRO A 210 16.42 -9.80 -13.37
C PRO A 210 17.74 -9.30 -12.80
N LYS A 211 18.34 -8.26 -13.41
CA LYS A 211 19.60 -7.66 -12.94
C LYS A 211 19.40 -7.07 -11.55
N VAL A 212 18.36 -6.28 -11.34
CA VAL A 212 18.06 -5.67 -10.03
C VAL A 212 17.76 -6.75 -8.98
N ILE A 213 17.00 -7.79 -9.32
CA ILE A 213 16.73 -8.91 -8.39
C ILE A 213 18.04 -9.58 -7.93
N LYS A 214 18.99 -9.79 -8.85
CA LYS A 214 20.29 -10.39 -8.52
C LYS A 214 21.17 -9.49 -7.64
N GLU A 215 21.01 -8.17 -7.74
CA GLU A 215 21.69 -7.21 -6.87
C GLU A 215 21.04 -7.18 -5.47
N VAL A 216 19.72 -7.26 -5.39
CA VAL A 216 18.96 -7.25 -4.13
C VAL A 216 19.11 -8.58 -3.38
N ILE A 217 19.13 -9.71 -4.09
CA ILE A 217 19.24 -11.06 -3.52
C ILE A 217 20.34 -11.84 -4.27
N PRO A 218 21.63 -11.67 -3.89
CA PRO A 218 22.75 -12.31 -4.57
C PRO A 218 22.79 -13.84 -4.45
N ASP A 219 22.08 -14.40 -3.46
CA ASP A 219 22.08 -15.82 -3.14
C ASP A 219 21.17 -16.68 -4.04
N LEU A 220 20.44 -16.05 -4.97
CA LEU A 220 19.59 -16.75 -5.94
C LEU A 220 20.42 -17.28 -7.11
N THR A 221 20.12 -18.51 -7.52
CA THR A 221 20.63 -19.06 -8.78
C THR A 221 20.03 -18.34 -9.98
N GLU A 222 20.63 -18.51 -11.17
CA GLU A 222 20.10 -17.88 -12.40
C GLU A 222 18.69 -18.39 -12.75
N GLU A 223 18.40 -19.66 -12.49
CA GLU A 223 17.07 -20.24 -12.68
C GLU A 223 16.06 -19.63 -11.69
N GLU A 224 16.40 -19.56 -10.40
CA GLU A 224 15.53 -18.97 -9.37
C GLU A 224 15.27 -17.47 -9.59
N THR A 225 16.31 -16.73 -10.01
CA THR A 225 16.18 -15.31 -10.37
C THR A 225 15.21 -15.13 -11.52
N LYS A 226 15.27 -16.01 -12.52
CA LYS A 226 14.37 -15.97 -13.68
C LYS A 226 12.94 -16.35 -13.29
N GLU A 227 12.76 -17.37 -12.44
CA GLU A 227 11.44 -17.75 -11.91
C GLU A 227 10.80 -16.57 -11.15
N LEU A 228 11.54 -15.97 -10.21
CA LEU A 228 11.08 -14.83 -9.41
C LEU A 228 10.78 -13.60 -10.29
N SER A 229 11.68 -13.28 -11.23
CA SER A 229 11.48 -12.17 -12.17
C SER A 229 10.21 -12.36 -13.01
N THR A 230 9.99 -13.57 -13.52
CA THR A 230 8.81 -13.89 -14.32
C THR A 230 7.54 -13.71 -13.50
N TYR A 231 7.53 -14.22 -12.27
CA TYR A 231 6.40 -14.05 -11.36
C TYR A 231 6.13 -12.57 -11.03
N ILE A 232 7.17 -11.80 -10.71
CA ILE A 232 7.04 -10.36 -10.41
C ILE A 232 6.43 -9.60 -11.57
N VAL A 233 6.85 -9.88 -12.81
CA VAL A 233 6.31 -9.23 -14.00
C VAL A 233 4.84 -9.59 -14.19
N ILE A 234 4.49 -10.88 -14.08
CA ILE A 234 3.10 -11.36 -14.17
C ILE A 234 2.23 -10.69 -13.13
N ASP A 235 2.63 -10.75 -11.87
CA ASP A 235 1.87 -10.21 -10.74
C ASP A 235 1.75 -8.68 -10.84
N SER A 236 2.80 -7.98 -11.27
CA SER A 236 2.73 -6.51 -11.43
C SER A 236 1.84 -6.07 -12.60
N VAL A 237 1.77 -6.85 -13.69
CA VAL A 237 0.91 -6.54 -14.84
C VAL A 237 -0.55 -6.91 -14.60
N LEU A 238 -0.82 -8.01 -13.86
CA LEU A 238 -2.16 -8.58 -13.75
C LEU A 238 -2.89 -8.25 -12.44
N SER A 239 -2.19 -8.11 -11.32
CA SER A 239 -2.83 -8.07 -10.00
C SER A 239 -3.63 -6.79 -9.69
N HIS A 240 -3.51 -5.77 -10.54
CA HIS A 240 -4.26 -4.51 -10.42
C HIS A 240 -5.30 -4.30 -11.54
N LYS A 241 -5.56 -5.33 -12.37
CA LYS A 241 -6.48 -5.21 -13.50
C LYS A 241 -7.84 -5.82 -13.20
N ASP A 242 -8.89 -5.04 -13.44
CA ASP A 242 -10.27 -5.53 -13.36
C ASP A 242 -10.53 -6.58 -14.44
N VAL A 243 -10.85 -7.80 -14.00
CA VAL A 243 -11.35 -8.85 -14.88
C VAL A 243 -12.84 -8.60 -15.15
N LYS A 244 -13.16 -8.16 -16.37
CA LYS A 244 -14.54 -7.94 -16.80
C LYS A 244 -15.14 -9.25 -17.32
N ASP A 245 -16.28 -9.66 -16.78
CA ASP A 245 -17.06 -10.76 -17.35
C ASP A 245 -18.00 -10.20 -18.43
N ILE A 246 -17.81 -10.65 -19.67
CA ILE A 246 -18.69 -10.32 -20.79
C ILE A 246 -19.18 -11.64 -21.39
N ASN A 247 -20.48 -11.92 -21.22
CA ASN A 247 -21.14 -13.12 -21.75
C ASN A 247 -20.50 -14.45 -21.30
N GLY A 248 -20.00 -14.54 -20.06
CA GLY A 248 -19.38 -15.75 -19.52
C GLY A 248 -17.95 -15.97 -19.97
N GLN A 249 -17.35 -14.99 -20.65
CA GLN A 249 -15.95 -14.93 -20.99
C GLN A 249 -15.28 -13.82 -20.18
N LYS A 250 -14.15 -14.15 -19.55
CA LYS A 250 -13.38 -13.21 -18.73
C LYS A 250 -12.42 -12.45 -19.63
N PHE A 251 -12.46 -11.13 -19.54
CA PHE A 251 -11.61 -10.22 -20.30
C PHE A 251 -10.76 -9.36 -19.37
N LEU A 252 -9.55 -9.09 -19.79
CA LEU A 252 -8.59 -8.20 -19.15
C LEU A 252 -8.29 -7.03 -20.10
N GLU A 253 -8.20 -5.84 -19.54
CA GLU A 253 -7.85 -4.64 -20.29
C GLU A 253 -6.32 -4.47 -20.34
N PHE A 254 -5.74 -4.45 -21.54
CA PHE A 254 -4.30 -4.46 -21.81
C PHE A 254 -3.95 -3.36 -22.81
N ALA A 255 -3.24 -2.31 -22.37
CA ALA A 255 -2.68 -1.28 -23.25
C ALA A 255 -3.68 -0.82 -24.34
N ASP A 256 -4.87 -0.40 -23.89
CA ASP A 256 -6.02 0.03 -24.71
C ASP A 256 -6.69 -1.08 -25.55
N ARG A 257 -6.48 -2.35 -25.20
CA ARG A 257 -7.11 -3.51 -25.86
C ARG A 257 -7.74 -4.46 -24.86
N LEU A 258 -8.90 -5.00 -25.20
CA LEU A 258 -9.57 -6.02 -24.42
C LEU A 258 -9.06 -7.41 -24.86
N ILE A 259 -8.38 -8.15 -23.98
CA ILE A 259 -7.85 -9.50 -24.26
C ILE A 259 -8.61 -10.53 -23.43
N ASN A 260 -8.96 -11.67 -24.04
CA ASN A 260 -9.56 -12.78 -23.31
C ASN A 260 -8.52 -13.45 -22.40
N VAL A 261 -8.88 -13.71 -21.14
CA VAL A 261 -8.01 -14.38 -20.16
C VAL A 261 -7.55 -15.76 -20.67
N THR A 262 -8.33 -16.42 -21.53
CA THR A 262 -7.94 -17.72 -22.13
C THR A 262 -6.79 -17.63 -23.13
N ASP A 263 -6.59 -16.47 -23.74
CA ASP A 263 -5.58 -16.24 -24.78
C ASP A 263 -4.32 -15.58 -24.21
N LEU A 264 -4.23 -15.47 -22.88
CA LEU A 264 -3.12 -14.87 -22.19
C LEU A 264 -1.85 -15.74 -22.29
N ASN A 265 -0.78 -15.15 -22.83
CA ASN A 265 0.54 -15.77 -22.92
C ASN A 265 1.61 -14.86 -22.31
N LEU A 266 2.78 -15.44 -22.01
CA LEU A 266 3.87 -14.71 -21.37
C LEU A 266 4.42 -13.57 -22.24
N ASP A 267 4.45 -13.74 -23.57
CA ASP A 267 4.96 -12.72 -24.49
C ASP A 267 4.11 -11.44 -24.47
N LEU A 268 2.78 -11.58 -24.40
CA LEU A 268 1.84 -10.47 -24.26
C LEU A 268 2.03 -9.73 -22.94
N ILE A 269 2.34 -10.46 -21.87
CA ILE A 269 2.65 -9.88 -20.56
C ILE A 269 3.97 -9.10 -20.65
N TYR A 270 4.99 -9.65 -21.31
CA TYR A 270 6.32 -9.04 -21.44
C TYR A 270 6.36 -7.83 -22.38
N ALA A 271 5.37 -7.68 -23.26
CA ALA A 271 5.17 -6.49 -24.07
C ALA A 271 4.67 -5.28 -23.27
N VAL A 272 4.24 -5.47 -22.02
CA VAL A 272 3.74 -4.41 -21.13
C VAL A 272 4.80 -4.05 -20.10
N ASN A 273 4.99 -2.75 -19.86
CA ASN A 273 5.84 -2.29 -18.79
C ASN A 273 5.08 -2.33 -17.45
N PRO A 274 5.47 -3.17 -16.48
CA PRO A 274 4.77 -3.34 -15.20
C PRO A 274 4.79 -2.10 -14.31
N PHE A 275 5.70 -1.15 -14.55
CA PHE A 275 5.98 -0.04 -13.65
C PHE A 275 5.66 1.34 -14.25
N MET A 276 5.08 1.39 -15.45
CA MET A 276 4.79 2.66 -16.15
C MET A 276 3.85 3.57 -15.34
N ASP A 277 2.74 3.03 -14.83
CA ASP A 277 1.74 3.80 -14.07
C ASP A 277 2.34 4.30 -12.75
N ALA A 278 3.09 3.43 -12.06
CA ALA A 278 3.77 3.79 -10.83
C ALA A 278 4.83 4.87 -11.08
N TYR A 279 5.56 4.80 -12.19
CA TYR A 279 6.50 5.83 -12.62
C TYR A 279 5.80 7.16 -12.96
N GLU A 280 4.63 7.15 -13.60
CA GLU A 280 3.88 8.37 -13.91
C GLU A 280 3.42 9.10 -12.63
N ILE A 281 3.03 8.33 -11.61
CA ILE A 281 2.66 8.87 -10.30
C ILE A 281 3.90 9.42 -9.57
N LEU A 282 5.05 8.73 -9.66
CA LEU A 282 6.30 9.14 -9.02
C LEU A 282 6.97 10.34 -9.71
N SER A 283 6.87 10.43 -11.03
CA SER A 283 7.50 11.48 -11.85
C SER A 283 6.75 12.82 -11.82
N LYS A 284 5.51 12.85 -11.32
CA LYS A 284 4.75 14.09 -11.07
C LYS A 284 5.12 14.65 -9.70
N ASN A 285 5.52 15.92 -9.66
CA ASN A 285 5.75 16.65 -8.40
C ASN A 285 4.47 16.67 -7.55
N LEU A 286 4.51 16.01 -6.39
CA LEU A 286 3.42 15.99 -5.41
C LEU A 286 3.34 17.34 -4.68
N ASP A 287 2.55 18.25 -5.23
CA ASP A 287 2.20 19.53 -4.60
C ASP A 287 0.96 19.37 -3.69
N ALA A 288 0.77 20.27 -2.73
CA ALA A 288 -0.38 20.32 -1.82
C ALA A 288 -1.73 20.28 -2.55
N LYS A 289 -1.76 20.73 -3.82
CA LYS A 289 -2.91 20.63 -4.71
C LYS A 289 -3.28 19.19 -5.07
N VAL A 290 -2.29 18.32 -5.29
CA VAL A 290 -2.49 16.89 -5.59
C VAL A 290 -2.95 16.14 -4.34
N PHE A 291 -2.36 16.43 -3.17
CA PHE A 291 -2.84 15.91 -1.88
C PHE A 291 -4.30 16.27 -1.62
N LYS A 292 -4.69 17.52 -1.91
CA LYS A 292 -6.07 17.98 -1.77
C LYS A 292 -7.00 17.27 -2.77
N SER A 293 -6.55 17.03 -4.00
CA SER A 293 -7.30 16.25 -4.99
C SER A 293 -7.50 14.80 -4.56
N ILE A 294 -6.46 14.14 -4.03
CA ILE A 294 -6.50 12.77 -3.52
C ILE A 294 -7.44 12.70 -2.30
N GLN A 295 -7.31 13.63 -1.34
CA GLN A 295 -8.19 13.70 -0.17
C GLN A 295 -9.66 13.93 -0.58
N THR A 296 -9.89 14.73 -1.62
CA THR A 296 -11.22 14.98 -2.20
C THR A 296 -11.76 13.71 -2.87
N TYR A 297 -10.93 12.98 -3.61
CA TYR A 297 -11.31 11.73 -4.26
C TYR A 297 -11.64 10.62 -3.25
N ILE A 298 -10.82 10.45 -2.20
CA ILE A 298 -11.07 9.50 -1.10
C ILE A 298 -12.36 9.84 -0.37
N LYS A 299 -12.57 11.13 -0.07
CA LYS A 299 -13.81 11.60 0.53
C LYS A 299 -15.01 11.27 -0.37
N ALA A 300 -14.86 11.29 -1.70
CA ALA A 300 -15.92 11.00 -2.68
C ALA A 300 -16.30 9.53 -2.76
N MET A 301 -15.32 8.66 -2.59
CA MET A 301 -15.52 7.21 -2.66
C MET A 301 -16.29 6.69 -1.43
N ARG A 302 -16.19 7.38 -0.29
CA ARG A 302 -16.94 7.08 0.95
C ARG A 302 -18.37 7.64 0.95
N VAL A 303 -18.76 8.39 -0.08
CA VAL A 303 -20.10 8.98 -0.17
C VAL A 303 -21.07 7.99 -0.78
N ASP A 304 -22.04 7.53 0.02
CA ASP A 304 -23.20 6.80 -0.45
C ASP A 304 -24.33 7.79 -0.82
N VAL A 305 -24.21 8.35 -2.02
CA VAL A 305 -25.22 9.23 -2.64
C VAL A 305 -25.66 8.61 -3.95
N THR A 306 -26.98 8.43 -4.07
CA THR A 306 -27.59 7.90 -5.30
C THR A 306 -27.85 9.00 -6.31
N ASP A 307 -28.03 8.61 -7.58
CA ASP A 307 -28.32 9.53 -8.67
C ASP A 307 -29.60 10.36 -8.46
N ASP A 308 -30.63 9.73 -7.90
CA ASP A 308 -31.91 10.38 -7.65
C ASP A 308 -31.83 11.34 -6.47
N GLU A 309 -31.06 10.98 -5.44
CA GLU A 309 -30.78 11.87 -4.31
C GLU A 309 -29.95 13.10 -4.74
N ALA A 310 -28.93 12.90 -5.57
CA ALA A 310 -28.09 13.97 -6.09
C ALA A 310 -28.92 15.00 -6.89
N LYS A 311 -29.84 14.54 -7.75
CA LYS A 311 -30.73 15.43 -8.52
C LYS A 311 -31.64 16.27 -7.64
N VAL A 312 -32.17 15.71 -6.56
CA VAL A 312 -33.07 16.40 -5.63
C VAL A 312 -32.32 17.44 -4.79
N LEU A 313 -31.09 17.14 -4.37
CA LEU A 313 -30.31 18.00 -3.48
C LEU A 313 -29.43 19.02 -4.23
N TRP A 314 -29.14 18.82 -5.51
CA TRP A 314 -28.31 19.74 -6.32
C TRP A 314 -28.77 21.21 -6.33
N PRO A 315 -30.08 21.53 -6.46
CA PRO A 315 -30.56 22.91 -6.36
C PRO A 315 -30.22 23.54 -5.00
N LYS A 316 -30.27 22.75 -3.92
CA LYS A 316 -29.96 23.20 -2.56
C LYS A 316 -28.46 23.41 -2.33
N VAL A 317 -27.61 22.58 -2.96
CA VAL A 317 -26.15 22.80 -3.00
C VAL A 317 -25.83 24.15 -3.67
N THR A 318 -26.48 24.43 -4.80
CA THR A 318 -26.29 25.68 -5.54
C THR A 318 -26.78 26.90 -4.75
N GLU A 319 -27.91 26.77 -4.05
CA GLU A 319 -28.44 27.82 -3.18
C GLU A 319 -27.54 28.08 -1.97
N PHE A 320 -27.01 27.01 -1.34
CA PHE A 320 -26.04 27.12 -0.25
C PHE A 320 -24.77 27.86 -0.70
N ALA A 321 -24.21 27.47 -1.85
CA ALA A 321 -23.01 28.11 -2.41
C ALA A 321 -23.23 29.60 -2.70
N LYS A 322 -24.41 29.99 -3.20
CA LYS A 322 -24.78 31.40 -3.43
C LYS A 322 -24.97 32.19 -2.14
N LYS A 323 -25.61 31.59 -1.13
CA LYS A 323 -25.95 32.26 0.14
C LYS A 323 -24.74 32.40 1.06
N MET A 324 -23.87 31.39 1.11
CA MET A 324 -22.70 31.37 1.99
C MET A 324 -21.41 31.82 1.31
N GLN A 325 -21.43 32.08 -0.01
CA GLN A 325 -20.26 32.42 -0.84
C GLN A 325 -19.08 31.44 -0.70
N ARG A 326 -19.37 30.19 -0.33
CA ARG A 326 -18.39 29.10 -0.21
C ARG A 326 -19.06 27.78 -0.52
N GLU A 327 -18.27 26.80 -0.96
CA GLU A 327 -18.76 25.44 -1.12
C GLU A 327 -19.11 24.83 0.27
N PRO A 328 -20.14 23.96 0.34
CA PRO A 328 -20.41 23.16 1.53
C PRO A 328 -19.17 22.33 1.92
N SER A 329 -18.88 22.25 3.22
CA SER A 329 -17.71 21.52 3.72
C SER A 329 -18.10 20.19 4.34
N LEU A 330 -17.36 19.13 3.99
CA LEU A 330 -17.47 17.81 4.62
C LEU A 330 -17.02 17.83 6.10
N ASP A 331 -16.20 18.80 6.47
CA ASP A 331 -15.68 18.95 7.83
C ASP A 331 -16.59 19.86 8.69
N SER A 332 -17.73 20.34 8.15
CA SER A 332 -18.69 21.16 8.90
C SER A 332 -19.32 20.38 10.06
N ASN A 333 -19.64 21.03 11.18
CA ASN A 333 -20.34 20.38 12.29
C ASN A 333 -21.85 20.23 12.04
N ASP A 334 -22.38 20.85 10.98
CA ASP A 334 -23.79 20.76 10.59
C ASP A 334 -24.02 19.51 9.70
N PRO A 335 -24.85 18.54 10.13
CA PRO A 335 -25.19 17.36 9.32
C PRO A 335 -25.81 17.71 7.97
N TYR A 336 -26.54 18.83 7.88
CA TYR A 336 -27.15 19.28 6.63
C TYR A 336 -26.11 19.81 5.64
N GLU A 337 -25.15 20.62 6.12
CA GLU A 337 -24.02 21.09 5.30
C GLU A 337 -23.13 19.93 4.84
N ARG A 338 -22.87 18.94 5.71
CA ARG A 338 -22.12 17.73 5.34
C ARG A 338 -22.79 16.97 4.20
N ARG A 339 -24.11 16.74 4.27
CA ARG A 339 -24.84 16.03 3.22
C ARG A 339 -24.85 16.80 1.89
N LEU A 340 -24.91 18.13 1.93
CA LEU A 340 -24.76 18.96 0.72
C LEU A 340 -23.34 18.89 0.15
N ALA A 341 -22.31 18.79 0.99
CA ALA A 341 -20.92 18.62 0.57
C ALA A 341 -20.69 17.26 -0.08
N GLU A 342 -21.30 16.20 0.45
CA GLU A 342 -21.32 14.85 -0.13
C GLU A 342 -21.91 14.85 -1.54
N VAL A 343 -23.08 15.49 -1.74
CA VAL A 343 -23.73 15.61 -3.05
C VAL A 343 -22.90 16.44 -4.05
N LEU A 344 -22.27 17.53 -3.59
CA LEU A 344 -21.38 18.34 -4.44
C LEU A 344 -20.21 17.51 -4.99
N LEU A 345 -19.68 16.65 -4.14
CA LEU A 345 -18.47 15.91 -4.37
C LEU A 345 -18.75 14.65 -5.23
N TYR A 346 -19.93 14.04 -5.07
CA TYR A 346 -20.50 13.07 -6.01
C TYR A 346 -20.66 13.66 -7.42
N ALA A 347 -21.22 14.86 -7.54
CA ALA A 347 -21.42 15.52 -8.83
C ALA A 347 -20.08 15.85 -9.54
N LYS A 348 -19.06 16.29 -8.78
CA LYS A 348 -17.71 16.53 -9.32
C LYS A 348 -17.08 15.24 -9.86
N ARG A 349 -17.26 14.10 -9.17
CA ARG A 349 -16.81 12.78 -9.64
C ARG A 349 -17.46 12.40 -10.98
N ARG A 350 -18.79 12.50 -11.06
CA ARG A 350 -19.57 12.21 -12.29
C ARG A 350 -19.20 13.08 -13.49
N ILE A 351 -18.67 14.28 -13.29
CA ILE A 351 -18.21 15.17 -14.37
C ILE A 351 -16.82 14.77 -14.85
N LEU A 352 -15.93 14.34 -13.95
CA LEU A 352 -14.59 13.84 -14.29
C LEU A 352 -14.69 12.55 -15.10
N GLU A 353 -15.50 11.59 -14.63
CA GLU A 353 -15.78 10.30 -15.30
C GLU A 353 -16.41 10.43 -16.71
N LYS A 354 -16.84 11.62 -17.12
CA LYS A 354 -17.51 11.87 -18.40
C LYS A 354 -16.66 12.67 -19.40
N ASN A 355 -15.53 13.21 -18.93
CA ASN A 355 -14.59 14.00 -19.73
C ASN A 355 -13.29 13.24 -20.05
N ASP A 356 -13.04 12.13 -19.36
CA ASP A 356 -12.17 11.05 -19.80
C ASP A 356 -12.99 10.04 -20.62
#